data_AF-A0A2M9EXN7-F1
#
_entry.id   AF-A0A2M9EXN7-F1
#
_cell.length_a   1.000
_cell.length_b   1.000
_cell.length_c   1.000
_cell.angle_alpha   90.00
_cell.angle_beta   90.00
_cell.angle_gamma   90.00
#
_symmetry.space_group_name_H-M   'P 1'
#
loop_
_entity.id
_entity.type
_entity.pdbx_description
1 polymer ?
#
loop_
_entity_poly.entity_id
_entity_poly.type
_entity_poly.pdbx_seq_one_letter_code
_entity_poly.pdbx_strand_id
1 'polypeptide(L)'
;MEYGIVGIIAVVLLVGLIIQVRRTLAVIQKSKSTYESNGRTRLGYTLTTIFYTIFLGAYSLNMFTSAQALASNETVVQVCFISLALVMISKFIVIPRTNN
;
A
#
# COMPACT_ATOMS: atom_id res chain seq x y z
N MET A 1 -0.33 -4.56 -26.82
CA MET A 1 -0.89 -5.46 -25.79
C MET A 1 -0.31 -5.21 -24.41
N GLU A 2 0.97 -4.83 -24.28
CA GLU A 2 1.64 -4.63 -22.98
C GLU A 2 1.01 -3.53 -22.11
N TYR A 3 0.70 -2.35 -22.67
CA TYR A 3 0.07 -1.25 -21.92
C TYR A 3 -1.30 -1.60 -21.32
N GLY A 4 -2.04 -2.55 -21.91
CA GLY A 4 -3.32 -3.00 -21.37
C GLY A 4 -3.16 -3.74 -20.05
N ILE A 5 -2.13 -4.59 -19.94
CA ILE A 5 -1.84 -5.36 -18.72
C ILE A 5 -1.41 -4.41 -17.60
N VAL A 6 -0.54 -3.45 -17.90
CA VAL A 6 -0.07 -2.50 -16.89
C VAL A 6 -1.21 -1.59 -16.40
N GLY A 7 -2.11 -1.17 -17.30
CA GLY A 7 -3.32 -0.44 -16.93
C GLY A 7 -4.27 -1.24 -16.03
N ILE A 8 -4.50 -2.53 -16.32
CA ILE A 8 -5.30 -3.41 -15.48
C ILE A 8 -4.67 -3.56 -14.08
N ILE A 9 -3.35 -3.72 -14.01
CA ILE A 9 -2.63 -3.81 -12.73
C ILE A 9 -2.82 -2.51 -11.94
N ALA A 10 -2.68 -1.34 -12.57
CA ALA A 10 -2.90 -0.05 -11.91
C ALA A 10 -4.31 0.07 -11.32
N VAL A 11 -5.35 -0.36 -12.06
CA VAL A 11 -6.74 -0.35 -11.58
C VAL A 11 -6.92 -1.30 -10.40
N VAL A 12 -6.38 -2.52 -10.46
CA VAL A 12 -6.45 -3.49 -9.36
C VAL A 12 -5.76 -2.96 -8.11
N LEU A 13 -4.60 -2.31 -8.26
CA LEU A 13 -3.88 -1.69 -7.16
C LEU A 13 -4.67 -0.51 -6.56
N LEU A 14 -5.33 0.32 -7.37
CA LEU A 14 -6.20 1.39 -6.90
C LEU A 14 -7.40 0.87 -6.09
N VAL A 15 -8.06 -0.19 -6.57
CA VAL A 15 -9.14 -0.85 -5.82
C VAL A 15 -8.60 -1.41 -4.50
N GLY A 16 -7.40 -2.00 -4.52
CA GLY A 16 -6.69 -2.44 -3.33
C GLY A 16 -6.47 -1.33 -2.30
N LEU A 17 -6.08 -0.13 -2.75
CA LEU A 17 -5.89 1.04 -1.90
C LEU A 17 -7.21 1.46 -1.24
N ILE A 18 -8.30 1.54 -2.01
CA ILE A 18 -9.62 1.91 -1.48
C ILE A 18 -10.05 0.93 -0.37
N ILE A 19 -9.85 -0.37 -0.59
CA ILE A 19 -10.17 -1.40 0.41
C ILE A 19 -9.29 -1.24 1.67
N GLN A 20 -7.99 -0.98 1.50
CA GLN A 20 -7.08 -0.74 2.64
C GLN A 20 -7.50 0.50 3.45
N VAL A 21 -7.79 1.62 2.80
CA VAL A 21 -8.25 2.85 3.45
C VAL A 21 -9.54 2.58 4.23
N ARG A 22 -10.52 1.89 3.63
CA ARG A 22 -11.77 1.52 4.32
C ARG A 22 -11.50 0.66 5.56
N ARG A 23 -10.59 -0.33 5.47
CA ARG A 23 -10.21 -1.18 6.60
C ARG A 23 -9.52 -0.37 7.70
N THR A 24 -8.58 0.51 7.36
CA THR A 24 -7.91 1.39 8.33
C THR A 24 -8.92 2.28 9.04
N LEU A 25 -9.85 2.90 8.30
CA LEU A 25 -10.92 3.73 8.88
C LEU A 25 -11.85 2.91 9.80
N ALA A 26 -12.24 1.71 9.40
CA ALA A 26 -13.07 0.84 10.24
C ALA A 26 -12.37 0.44 11.55
N VAL A 27 -11.06 0.17 11.51
CA VAL A 27 -10.26 -0.13 12.70
C VAL A 27 -10.15 1.11 13.61
N ILE A 28 -9.93 2.29 13.04
CA ILE A 28 -9.90 3.56 13.80
C ILE A 28 -11.26 3.84 14.47
N GLN A 29 -12.36 3.63 13.75
CA GLN A 29 -13.72 3.87 14.26
C GLN A 29 -14.13 2.86 15.34
N LYS A 30 -13.87 1.56 15.17
CA LYS A 30 -14.15 0.54 16.19
C LYS A 30 -13.37 0.76 17.48
N SER A 31 -12.15 1.29 17.40
CA SER A 31 -11.31 1.56 18.57
C SER A 31 -11.89 2.60 19.54
N LYS A 32 -12.83 3.48 19.11
CA LYS A 32 -13.51 4.39 20.04
C LYS A 32 -14.41 3.65 21.06
N SER A 33 -14.80 2.40 20.76
CA SER A 33 -15.73 1.60 21.58
C SER A 33 -15.05 0.59 22.51
N THR A 34 -13.78 0.26 22.29
CA THR A 34 -13.08 -0.79 23.04
C THR A 34 -11.71 -0.24 23.43
N TYR A 35 -11.65 0.32 24.64
CA TYR A 35 -10.46 0.95 25.19
C TYR A 35 -9.33 -0.10 25.41
N GLU A 36 -8.10 0.35 25.15
CA GLU A 36 -6.79 -0.18 25.61
C GLU A 36 -6.01 -1.25 24.85
N SER A 37 -6.54 -2.14 24.02
CA SER A 37 -5.69 -3.23 23.47
C SER A 37 -5.13 -3.02 22.04
N ASN A 38 -5.65 -2.09 21.24
CA ASN A 38 -5.45 -2.13 19.77
C ASN A 38 -4.52 -1.08 19.14
N GLY A 39 -3.68 -0.40 19.94
CA GLY A 39 -2.76 0.65 19.43
C GLY A 39 -1.81 0.13 18.35
N ARG A 40 -1.22 -1.05 18.55
CA ARG A 40 -0.29 -1.69 17.60
C ARG A 40 -0.99 -2.11 16.29
N THR A 41 -2.20 -2.64 16.39
CA THR A 41 -3.04 -2.98 15.22
C THR A 41 -3.38 -1.74 14.41
N ARG A 42 -3.78 -0.65 15.08
CA ARG A 42 -4.07 0.64 14.42
C ARG A 42 -2.85 1.18 13.69
N LEU A 43 -1.69 1.16 14.35
CA LEU A 43 -0.43 1.60 13.77
C LEU A 43 -0.02 0.75 12.56
N GLY A 44 -0.18 -0.58 12.64
CA GLY A 44 0.08 -1.49 11.52
C GLY A 44 -0.80 -1.23 10.30
N TYR A 45 -2.12 -1.05 10.48
CA TYR A 45 -3.03 -0.71 9.39
C TYR A 45 -2.77 0.68 8.80
N THR A 46 -2.42 1.68 9.62
CA THR A 46 -2.07 3.02 9.14
C THR A 46 -0.77 3.00 8.34
N LEU A 47 0.29 2.36 8.85
CA LEU A 47 1.57 2.22 8.15
C LEU A 47 1.42 1.47 6.83
N THR A 48 0.66 0.37 6.82
CA THR A 48 0.39 -0.40 5.60
C THR A 48 -0.23 0.50 4.52
N THR A 49 -1.26 1.28 4.87
CA THR A 49 -1.94 2.19 3.92
C THR A 49 -1.03 3.31 3.44
N ILE A 50 -0.18 3.88 4.31
CA ILE A 50 0.79 4.91 3.93
C ILE A 50 1.80 4.34 2.92
N PHE A 51 2.46 3.24 3.27
CA PHE A 51 3.46 2.62 2.37
C PHE A 51 2.83 2.13 1.07
N TYR A 52 1.58 1.66 1.12
CA TYR A 52 0.86 1.25 -0.09
C TYR A 52 0.56 2.44 -1.00
N THR A 53 0.24 3.60 -0.43
CA THR A 53 0.04 4.85 -1.19
C THR A 53 1.34 5.31 -1.84
N ILE A 54 2.46 5.27 -1.10
CA ILE A 54 3.79 5.63 -1.63
C ILE A 54 4.19 4.67 -2.77
N PHE A 55 3.98 3.37 -2.58
CA PHE A 55 4.17 2.36 -3.61
C PHE A 55 3.35 2.69 -4.87
N LEU A 56 2.06 3.02 -4.71
CA LEU A 56 1.18 3.33 -5.83
C LEU A 56 1.62 4.59 -6.60
N GLY A 57 2.08 5.61 -5.86
CA GLY A 57 2.66 6.83 -6.44
C GLY A 57 3.93 6.55 -7.23
N ALA A 58 4.87 5.80 -6.65
CA ALA A 58 6.12 5.41 -7.31
C ALA A 58 5.84 4.52 -8.53
N TYR A 59 4.89 3.58 -8.44
CA TYR A 59 4.46 2.73 -9.55
C TYR A 59 3.86 3.55 -10.70
N SER A 60 2.99 4.52 -10.39
CA SER A 60 2.38 5.39 -11.39
C SER A 60 3.40 6.30 -12.07
N LEU A 61 4.34 6.86 -11.30
CA LEU A 61 5.46 7.63 -11.82
C LEU A 61 6.34 6.77 -12.74
N ASN A 62 6.67 5.55 -12.31
CA ASN A 62 7.46 4.61 -13.12
C ASN A 62 6.76 4.28 -14.44
N MET A 63 5.44 4.02 -14.40
CA MET A 63 4.63 3.83 -15.60
C MET A 63 4.72 5.04 -16.54
N PHE A 64 4.59 6.25 -16.01
CA PHE A 64 4.58 7.47 -16.81
C PHE A 64 5.95 7.76 -17.44
N THR A 65 7.05 7.49 -16.72
CA THR A 65 8.41 7.62 -17.25
C THR A 65 8.69 6.58 -18.33
N SER A 66 8.28 5.32 -18.12
CA SER A 66 8.44 4.25 -19.10
C SER A 66 7.57 4.47 -20.35
N ALA A 67 6.36 5.01 -20.18
CA ALA A 67 5.45 5.29 -21.29
C ALA A 67 5.97 6.40 -22.22
N GLN A 68 6.69 7.39 -21.67
CA GLN A 68 7.29 8.46 -22.46
C GLN A 68 8.70 8.12 -23.00
N ALA A 69 9.18 6.89 -22.81
CA ALA A 69 10.53 6.46 -23.15
C ALA A 69 11.65 7.35 -22.55
N LEU A 70 11.37 8.03 -21.43
CA LEU A 70 12.41 8.71 -20.66
C LEU A 70 13.32 7.66 -20.02
N ALA A 71 14.60 8.00 -19.84
CA ALA A 71 15.57 7.14 -19.16
C ALA A 71 14.97 6.57 -17.87
N SER A 72 15.09 5.25 -17.69
CA SER A 72 14.54 4.58 -16.51
C SER A 72 15.11 5.20 -15.26
N ASN A 73 14.26 5.72 -14.38
CA ASN A 73 14.71 6.32 -13.15
C ASN A 73 14.88 5.20 -12.10
N GLU A 74 16.11 4.71 -11.95
CA GLU A 74 16.47 3.64 -11.01
C GLU A 74 16.00 3.96 -9.58
N THR A 75 16.02 5.24 -9.19
CA THR A 75 15.53 5.69 -7.88
C THR A 75 14.03 5.44 -7.72
N VAL A 76 13.22 5.68 -8.76
CA VAL A 76 11.76 5.42 -8.71
C VAL A 76 11.48 3.92 -8.58
N VAL A 77 12.23 3.08 -9.30
CA VAL A 77 12.12 1.61 -9.20
C VAL A 77 12.51 1.14 -7.80
N GLN A 78 13.61 1.63 -7.23
CA GLN A 78 14.04 1.31 -5.87
C GLN A 78 12.98 1.73 -4.83
N VAL A 79 12.43 2.94 -4.92
CA VAL A 79 11.36 3.42 -4.02
C VAL A 79 10.12 2.53 -4.14
N CYS A 80 9.77 2.08 -5.34
CA CYS A 80 8.66 1.16 -5.56
C CYS A 80 8.90 -0.18 -4.81
N PHE A 81 10.07 -0.80 -4.97
CA PHE A 81 10.43 -2.04 -4.29
C PHE A 81 10.50 -1.90 -2.76
N ILE A 82 11.14 -0.84 -2.26
CA ILE A 82 11.26 -0.58 -0.81
C ILE A 82 9.87 -0.37 -0.19
N SER A 83 9.02 0.41 -0.85
CA SER A 83 7.66 0.67 -0.36
C SER A 83 6.83 -0.61 -0.32
N LEU A 84 6.95 -1.48 -1.33
CA LEU A 84 6.29 -2.79 -1.34
C LEU A 84 6.79 -3.69 -0.19
N ALA A 85 8.09 -3.71 0.08
CA ALA A 85 8.66 -4.45 1.21
C ALA A 85 8.13 -3.94 2.56
N LEU A 86 8.02 -2.61 2.72
CA LEU A 86 7.48 -1.99 3.93
C LEU A 86 5.98 -2.25 4.12
N VAL A 87 5.20 -2.34 3.03
CA VAL A 87 3.80 -2.82 3.08
C VAL A 87 3.74 -4.24 3.63
N MET A 88 4.60 -5.14 3.13
CA MET A 88 4.63 -6.54 3.56
C MET A 88 5.01 -6.65 5.03
N ILE A 89 6.04 -5.93 5.48
CA ILE A 89 6.45 -5.88 6.89
C ILE A 89 5.31 -5.37 7.76
N SER A 90 4.69 -4.25 7.38
CA SER A 90 3.60 -3.64 8.15
C SER A 90 2.41 -4.60 8.27
N LYS A 91 2.07 -5.29 7.19
CA LYS A 91 0.92 -6.20 7.15
C LYS A 91 1.16 -7.52 7.87
N PHE A 92 2.34 -8.12 7.75
CA PHE A 92 2.61 -9.47 8.24
C PHE A 92 3.34 -9.52 9.58
N ILE A 93 4.08 -8.47 9.95
CA ILE A 93 4.89 -8.42 11.18
C ILE A 93 4.23 -7.51 12.23
N VAL A 94 3.70 -6.36 11.82
CA VAL A 94 3.17 -5.37 12.76
C VAL A 94 1.74 -5.68 13.17
N ILE A 95 0.88 -6.05 12.22
CA ILE A 95 -0.51 -6.46 12.51
C ILE A 95 -0.47 -7.86 13.15
N PRO A 96 -0.87 -8.01 14.43
CA PRO A 96 -0.88 -9.31 15.08
C PRO A 96 -1.85 -10.25 14.35
N ARG A 97 -1.41 -11.48 14.07
CA ARG A 97 -2.32 -12.54 13.63
C ARG A 97 -3.25 -12.83 14.80
N THR A 98 -4.52 -12.47 14.69
CA THR A 98 -5.55 -13.07 15.54
C THR A 98 -5.53 -14.57 15.22
N ASN A 99 -4.93 -15.34 16.11
CA ASN A 99 -5.03 -16.79 16.10
C ASN A 99 -6.46 -17.09 16.56
N ASN A 100 -7.36 -17.30 15.60
CA ASN A 100 -8.65 -17.93 15.88
C ASN A 100 -8.41 -19.44 16.00
#